data_AF-A0A4S3TUK0-F1
#
_entry.id   AF-A0A4S3TUK0-F1
#
_cell.length_a   1.000
_cell.length_b   1.000
_cell.length_c   1.000
_cell.angle_alpha   90.00
_cell.angle_beta   90.00
_cell.angle_gamma   90.00
#
_symmetry.space_group_name_H-M   'P 1'
#
loop_
_entity.id
_entity.type
_entity.pdbx_description
1 polymer ?
#
loop_
_entity_poly.entity_id
_entity_poly.type
_entity_poly.pdbx_seq_one_letter_code
_entity_poly.pdbx_strand_id
1 'polypeptide(L)'
;MSTVLLAVIIGIPLAWHLGLTALAYYDAGRVGLKPPRKWAAITFCIPLFGFFIYLFERSELSYDPESDPYKGNNFNIHPSRADDAPLRSRGDDRLAVDEESEGYQPPTNVDSDRKQTPTDEQSDENR
;
A
#
# COMPACT_ATOMS: atom_id res chain seq x y z
N MET A 1 -4.40 -5.32 34.31
CA MET A 1 -2.94 -5.43 34.55
C MET A 1 -2.64 -5.00 35.97
N SER A 2 -1.68 -5.63 36.65
CA SER A 2 -1.25 -5.16 37.98
C SER A 2 -0.46 -3.85 37.85
N THR A 3 -0.63 -2.93 38.80
CA THR A 3 0.04 -1.62 38.81
C THR A 3 1.57 -1.76 38.77
N VAL A 4 2.11 -2.77 39.46
CA VAL A 4 3.54 -3.08 39.46
C VAL A 4 4.02 -3.49 38.07
N LEU A 5 3.27 -4.35 37.38
CA LEU A 5 3.62 -4.77 36.01
C LEU A 5 3.61 -3.57 35.05
N LEU A 6 2.60 -2.70 35.15
CA LEU A 6 2.53 -1.48 34.35
C LEU A 6 3.73 -0.56 34.62
N ALA A 7 4.08 -0.37 35.89
CA ALA A 7 5.24 0.44 36.28
C ALA A 7 6.55 -0.15 35.74
N VAL A 8 6.70 -1.47 35.69
CA VAL A 8 7.88 -2.14 35.12
C VAL A 8 7.94 -1.95 33.60
N ILE A 9 6.82 -2.17 32.91
CA ILE A 9 6.72 -2.07 31.44
C ILE A 9 7.02 -0.65 30.96
N ILE A 10 6.62 0.38 31.71
CA ILE A 10 6.83 1.78 31.32
C ILE A 10 8.15 2.31 31.90
N GLY A 11 8.43 1.99 33.17
CA GLY A 11 9.53 2.56 33.93
C GLY A 11 10.90 2.09 33.47
N ILE A 12 11.08 0.79 33.20
CA ILE A 12 12.39 0.26 32.76
C ILE A 12 12.79 0.86 31.41
N PRO A 13 11.95 0.86 30.36
CA PRO A 13 12.30 1.48 29.09
C PRO A 13 12.57 2.98 29.20
N LEU A 14 11.77 3.71 30.00
CA LEU A 14 12.00 5.14 30.24
C LEU A 14 13.35 5.39 30.92
N ALA A 15 13.68 4.64 31.97
CA ALA A 15 14.95 4.76 32.68
C ALA A 15 16.13 4.46 31.75
N TRP A 16 16.03 3.39 30.95
CA TRP A 16 17.06 3.02 29.98
C TRP A 16 17.23 4.11 28.91
N HIS A 17 16.14 4.65 28.37
CA HIS A 17 16.15 5.71 27.37
C HIS A 17 16.81 6.99 27.90
N LEU A 18 16.46 7.40 29.12
CA LEU A 18 17.09 8.53 29.79
C LEU A 18 18.59 8.29 30.05
N GLY A 19 18.95 7.08 30.48
CA GLY A 19 20.34 6.67 30.67
C GLY A 19 21.17 6.76 29.38
N LEU A 20 20.64 6.24 28.27
CA LEU A 20 21.29 6.34 26.95
C LEU A 20 21.38 7.78 26.45
N THR A 21 20.35 8.60 26.68
CA THR A 21 20.36 10.01 26.32
C THR A 21 21.45 10.77 27.09
N ALA A 22 21.60 10.51 28.39
CA ALA A 22 22.65 11.09 29.21
C ALA A 22 24.04 10.61 28.78
N LEU A 23 24.17 9.32 28.43
CA LEU A 23 25.40 8.76 27.88
C LEU A 23 25.78 9.44 26.55
N ALA A 24 24.83 9.61 25.64
CA ALA A 24 25.05 10.30 24.37
C ALA A 24 25.46 11.76 24.56
N TYR A 25 24.86 12.46 25.52
CA TYR A 25 25.26 13.83 25.87
C TYR A 25 26.72 13.89 26.35
N TYR A 26 27.10 12.98 27.25
CA TYR A 26 28.44 12.93 27.80
C TYR A 26 29.49 12.53 26.77
N ASP A 27 29.20 11.48 25.99
CA ASP A 27 30.09 10.95 24.97
C ASP A 27 30.29 11.93 23.82
N ALA A 28 29.22 12.60 23.37
CA ALA A 28 29.29 13.58 22.29
C ALA A 28 30.29 14.72 22.58
N GLY A 29 30.45 15.11 23.85
CA GLY A 29 31.46 16.08 24.27
C GLY A 29 32.90 15.57 24.12
N ARG A 30 33.11 14.26 24.34
CA ARG A 30 34.42 13.60 24.29
C ARG A 30 34.85 13.26 22.88
N VAL A 31 33.92 12.82 22.03
CA VAL A 31 34.21 12.38 20.64
C VAL A 31 34.15 13.52 19.61
N GLY A 32 34.01 14.77 20.05
CA GLY A 32 34.02 15.95 19.16
C GLY A 32 32.70 16.28 18.49
N LEU A 33 31.61 15.63 18.87
CA LEU A 33 30.25 15.89 18.38
C LEU A 33 29.65 17.14 19.04
N LYS A 34 30.00 18.32 18.50
CA LYS A 34 29.52 19.62 18.99
C LYS A 34 28.23 20.09 18.26
N PRO A 35 27.29 20.75 18.97
CA PRO A 35 27.19 20.81 20.43
C PRO A 35 26.58 19.52 21.00
N PRO A 36 27.02 19.04 22.19
CA PRO A 36 26.50 17.80 22.79
C PRO A 36 24.99 17.82 23.04
N ARG A 37 24.41 19.00 23.31
CA ARG A 37 22.97 19.21 23.48
C ARG A 37 22.15 18.80 22.24
N LYS A 38 22.69 19.02 21.04
CA LYS A 38 22.03 18.64 19.78
C LYS A 38 21.85 17.12 19.73
N TRP A 39 22.91 16.38 20.04
CA TRP A 39 22.90 14.93 19.98
C TRP A 39 22.01 14.32 21.06
N ALA A 40 22.06 14.86 22.28
CA ALA A 40 21.13 14.49 23.34
C ALA A 40 19.67 14.71 22.93
N ALA A 41 19.34 15.86 22.31
CA ALA A 41 18.00 16.14 21.83
C ALA A 41 17.55 15.16 20.73
N ILE A 42 18.43 14.86 19.77
CA ILE A 42 18.15 13.86 18.73
C ILE A 42 17.86 12.50 19.37
N THR A 43 18.76 11.99 20.22
CA THR A 43 18.60 10.70 20.89
C THR A 43 17.31 10.66 21.70
N PHE A 44 17.01 11.71 22.47
CA PHE A 44 15.81 11.79 23.29
C PHE A 44 14.52 11.74 22.46
N CYS A 45 14.49 12.41 21.31
CA CYS A 45 13.29 12.55 20.49
C CYS A 45 13.03 11.37 19.53
N ILE A 46 14.00 10.47 19.32
CA ILE A 46 13.85 9.32 18.39
C ILE A 46 12.56 8.50 18.63
N PRO A 47 12.19 8.14 19.87
CA PRO A 47 10.98 7.34 20.12
C PRO A 47 9.68 8.03 19.68
N LEU A 48 9.68 9.37 19.57
CA LEU A 48 8.51 10.10 19.10
C LEU A 48 8.15 9.75 17.66
N PHE A 49 9.13 9.44 16.81
CA PHE A 49 8.85 9.01 15.44
C PHE A 49 8.09 7.69 15.41
N GLY A 50 8.47 6.72 16.24
CA GLY A 50 7.71 5.47 16.38
C GLY A 50 6.29 5.69 16.87
N PHE A 51 6.11 6.62 17.81
CA PHE A 51 4.80 7.03 18.29
C PHE A 51 3.96 7.70 17.19
N PHE A 52 4.53 8.61 16.40
CA PHE A 52 3.83 9.23 15.27
C PHE A 52 3.45 8.22 14.20
N ILE A 53 4.34 7.27 13.86
CA ILE A 53 4.02 6.19 12.93
C ILE A 53 2.79 5.42 13.40
N TYR A 54 2.74 5.05 14.68
CA TYR A 54 1.55 4.39 15.25
C TYR A 54 0.29 5.27 15.14
N LEU A 55 0.38 6.58 15.37
CA LEU A 55 -0.76 7.48 15.23
C LEU A 55 -1.25 7.59 13.78
N PHE A 56 -0.33 7.70 12.82
CA PHE A 56 -0.67 7.75 11.40
C PHE A 56 -1.31 6.44 10.95
N GLU A 57 -0.69 5.31 11.26
CA GLU A 57 -1.24 3.98 10.97
C GLU A 57 -2.65 3.81 11.58
N ARG A 58 -2.81 4.20 12.86
CA ARG A 58 -4.11 4.15 13.53
C ARG A 58 -5.16 5.02 12.84
N SER A 59 -4.77 6.18 12.29
CA SER A 59 -5.70 7.07 11.60
C SER A 59 -6.18 6.54 10.26
N GLU A 60 -5.42 5.64 9.63
CA GLU A 60 -5.80 5.00 8.36
C GLU A 60 -6.84 3.88 8.54
N LEU A 61 -6.99 3.33 9.75
CA LEU A 61 -7.95 2.23 10.01
C LEU A 61 -9.42 2.65 9.93
N SER A 62 -9.74 3.94 10.05
CA SER A 62 -11.12 4.44 10.06
C SER A 62 -11.54 5.00 8.71
N TYR A 63 -11.32 4.24 7.64
CA TYR A 63 -11.82 4.59 6.31
C TYR A 63 -13.35 4.65 6.31
N ASP A 64 -13.90 5.83 6.06
CA ASP A 64 -15.34 6.02 5.85
C ASP A 64 -15.61 6.08 4.33
N PRO A 65 -16.14 4.99 3.73
CA PRO A 65 -16.45 4.95 2.31
C PRO A 65 -17.50 5.96 1.89
N GLU A 66 -18.35 6.48 2.79
CA GLU A 66 -19.33 7.53 2.45
C GLU A 66 -18.67 8.91 2.31
N SER A 67 -17.54 9.13 2.98
CA SER A 67 -16.78 10.38 2.94
C SER A 67 -15.69 10.41 1.86
N ASP A 68 -15.40 9.27 1.21
CA ASP A 68 -14.34 9.18 0.21
C ASP A 68 -14.73 9.93 -1.09
N PRO A 69 -14.01 11.00 -1.48
CA PRO A 69 -14.28 11.75 -2.71
C PRO A 69 -14.07 10.95 -3.99
N TYR A 70 -13.44 9.78 -3.92
CA TYR A 70 -13.24 8.86 -5.05
C TYR A 70 -14.23 7.69 -5.04
N LYS A 71 -15.15 7.63 -4.08
CA LYS A 71 -16.14 6.56 -3.97
C LYS A 71 -17.08 6.55 -5.17
N GLY A 72 -17.02 5.48 -5.96
CA GLY A 72 -17.91 5.28 -7.11
C GLY A 72 -17.56 6.07 -8.36
N ASN A 73 -16.42 6.77 -8.38
CA ASN A 73 -15.98 7.51 -9.55
C ASN A 73 -15.07 6.65 -10.45
N ASN A 74 -15.31 6.70 -11.75
CA ASN A 74 -14.37 6.17 -12.74
C ASN A 74 -13.19 7.15 -12.84
N PHE A 75 -11.98 6.67 -12.57
CA PHE A 75 -10.78 7.50 -12.72
C PHE A 75 -10.58 7.87 -14.19
N ASN A 76 -10.15 9.10 -14.45
CA ASN A 76 -9.72 9.50 -15.79
C ASN A 76 -8.40 8.81 -16.13
N ILE A 77 -8.48 7.61 -16.71
CA ILE A 77 -7.30 6.91 -17.21
C ILE A 77 -6.88 7.63 -18.49
N HIS A 78 -5.59 7.98 -18.58
CA HIS A 78 -5.04 8.55 -19.80
C HIS A 78 -5.25 7.56 -20.97
N PRO A 79 -5.67 8.01 -22.17
CA PRO A 79 -6.03 7.10 -23.27
C PRO A 79 -4.95 6.07 -23.61
N SER A 80 -3.67 6.43 -23.49
CA SER A 80 -2.54 5.54 -23.74
C SER A 80 -2.35 4.42 -22.71
N ARG A 81 -3.12 4.42 -21.61
CA ARG A 81 -3.08 3.42 -20.52
C ARG A 81 -4.44 2.83 -20.20
N ALA A 82 -5.45 3.13 -21.01
CA ALA A 82 -6.80 2.60 -20.83
C ALA A 82 -6.81 1.06 -20.90
N ASP A 83 -5.91 0.48 -21.69
CA ASP A 83 -5.76 -0.97 -21.85
C ASP A 83 -4.96 -1.65 -20.70
N ASP A 84 -4.20 -0.89 -19.90
CA ASP A 84 -3.33 -1.42 -18.83
C ASP A 84 -4.07 -1.65 -17.50
N ALA A 85 -5.29 -1.11 -17.36
CA ALA A 85 -6.07 -1.18 -16.14
C ALA A 85 -7.43 -1.84 -16.45
N PRO A 86 -7.56 -3.17 -16.30
CA PRO A 86 -8.84 -3.86 -16.42
C PRO A 86 -9.69 -3.57 -15.16
N LEU A 87 -10.07 -2.31 -14.97
CA LEU A 87 -10.97 -1.90 -13.92
C LEU A 87 -12.39 -2.16 -14.40
N ARG A 88 -12.98 -3.25 -13.91
CA ARG A 88 -14.43 -3.46 -14.03
C ARG A 88 -15.14 -2.26 -13.38
N SER A 89 -15.95 -1.55 -14.15
CA SER A 89 -16.86 -0.53 -13.63
C SER A 89 -17.70 -1.16 -12.53
N ARG A 90 -17.67 -0.61 -11.32
CA ARG A 90 -18.38 -1.15 -10.15
C ARG A 90 -19.88 -0.83 -10.28
N GLY A 91 -20.53 -1.55 -11.19
CA GLY A 91 -21.97 -1.48 -11.46
C GLY A 91 -22.49 -2.72 -12.19
N ASP A 92 -21.72 -3.80 -12.24
CA ASP A 92 -22.16 -5.10 -12.77
C ASP A 92 -22.10 -6.12 -11.64
N ASP A 93 -23.28 -6.34 -11.05
CA ASP A 93 -23.78 -7.49 -10.33
C ASP A 93 -22.76 -8.35 -9.58
N ARG A 94 -22.88 -8.32 -8.24
CA ARG A 94 -22.41 -9.39 -7.38
C ARG A 94 -23.02 -10.71 -7.87
N LEU A 95 -22.27 -11.46 -8.69
CA LEU A 95 -22.60 -12.84 -9.01
C LEU A 95 -22.65 -13.61 -7.69
N ALA A 96 -23.81 -14.22 -7.44
CA ALA A 96 -24.06 -15.09 -6.32
C ALA A 96 -22.93 -16.12 -6.21
N VAL A 97 -22.45 -16.30 -4.98
CA VAL A 97 -21.67 -17.48 -4.64
C VAL A 97 -22.64 -18.65 -4.65
N ASP A 98 -22.72 -19.36 -5.78
CA ASP A 98 -23.25 -20.71 -5.80
C ASP A 98 -22.08 -21.67 -5.61
N GLU A 99 -22.05 -22.27 -4.42
CA GLU A 99 -21.32 -23.49 -4.13
C GLU A 99 -21.95 -24.63 -4.95
N GLU A 100 -21.19 -25.29 -5.84
CA GLU A 100 -21.22 -26.76 -5.97
C GLU A 100 -20.18 -27.31 -6.97
N SER A 101 -19.33 -28.18 -6.40
CA SER A 101 -18.63 -29.36 -6.92
C SER A 101 -18.34 -29.58 -8.42
N GLU A 102 -17.06 -29.93 -8.65
CA GLU A 102 -16.55 -31.05 -9.45
C GLU A 102 -16.87 -31.17 -10.95
N GLY A 103 -15.80 -31.22 -11.77
CA GLY A 103 -15.85 -31.83 -13.10
C GLY A 103 -14.80 -31.30 -14.07
N TYR A 104 -13.60 -31.88 -14.06
CA TYR A 104 -12.62 -31.70 -15.14
C TYR A 104 -13.09 -32.39 -16.43
N GLN A 105 -13.05 -31.71 -17.60
CA GLN A 105 -12.70 -32.32 -18.90
C GLN A 105 -11.99 -31.33 -19.86
N PRO A 106 -11.00 -31.78 -20.66
CA PRO A 106 -10.15 -30.96 -21.55
C PRO A 106 -10.80 -30.67 -22.92
N PRO A 107 -10.27 -29.71 -23.71
CA PRO A 107 -10.91 -29.29 -24.96
C PRO A 107 -10.79 -30.33 -26.08
N THR A 108 -11.93 -30.70 -26.67
CA THR A 108 -12.00 -31.46 -27.93
C THR A 108 -12.09 -30.49 -29.11
N ASN A 109 -11.08 -30.51 -29.97
CA ASN A 109 -11.10 -29.80 -31.25
C ASN A 109 -11.94 -30.60 -32.26
N VAL A 110 -12.97 -29.99 -32.85
CA VAL A 110 -13.52 -30.41 -34.15
C VAL A 110 -13.82 -29.16 -34.99
N ASP A 111 -13.44 -29.31 -36.25
CA ASP A 111 -13.14 -28.37 -37.31
C ASP A 111 -14.38 -27.92 -38.10
N SER A 112 -14.17 -26.87 -38.90
CA SER A 112 -14.84 -26.55 -40.16
C SER A 112 -16.19 -25.81 -40.10
N ASP A 113 -16.13 -24.49 -40.35
CA ASP A 113 -16.64 -24.07 -41.66
C ASP A 113 -15.91 -22.85 -42.23
N ARG A 114 -15.51 -23.02 -43.49
CA ARG A 114 -14.62 -22.18 -44.28
C ARG A 114 -15.49 -21.32 -45.19
N LYS A 115 -15.40 -20.00 -45.09
CA LYS A 115 -15.66 -19.13 -46.25
C LYS A 115 -14.41 -18.34 -46.64
N GLN A 116 -13.95 -18.68 -47.83
CA GLN A 116 -12.79 -18.13 -48.52
C GLN A 116 -12.97 -16.64 -48.84
N THR A 117 -11.84 -15.94 -48.75
CA THR A 117 -11.52 -14.64 -49.36
C THR A 117 -11.73 -14.62 -50.88
N PRO A 118 -11.77 -13.42 -51.49
CA PRO A 118 -10.67 -13.11 -52.39
C PRO A 118 -10.06 -11.72 -52.15
N THR A 119 -8.73 -11.70 -52.17
CA THR A 119 -7.87 -10.53 -52.31
C THR A 119 -7.86 -10.13 -53.78
N ASP A 120 -8.12 -8.86 -54.10
CA ASP A 120 -7.73 -8.27 -55.38
C ASP A 120 -7.01 -6.94 -55.10
N GLU A 121 -5.70 -6.95 -55.38
CA GLU A 121 -4.92 -5.75 -55.64
C GLU A 121 -5.29 -5.26 -57.04
N GLN A 122 -5.65 -3.97 -57.18
CA GLN A 122 -5.58 -3.30 -58.47
C GLN A 122 -5.24 -1.81 -58.29
N SER A 123 -4.00 -1.51 -58.68
CA SER A 123 -3.47 -0.19 -59.03
C SER A 123 -4.08 0.31 -60.34
N ASP A 124 -4.48 1.59 -60.39
CA ASP A 124 -4.55 2.49 -61.56
C ASP A 124 -4.82 3.92 -61.00
N GLU A 125 -3.91 4.88 -61.05
CA GLU A 125 -3.49 5.73 -62.17
C GLU A 125 -4.51 6.83 -62.56
N ASN A 126 -4.07 8.09 -62.41
CA ASN A 126 -4.59 9.35 -62.98
C ASN A 126 -6.01 9.83 -62.64
N ARG A 127 -6.12 10.83 -61.75
CA ARG A 127 -6.64 12.17 -62.09
C ARG A 127 -6.29 13.24 -61.05
#